data_AF-A0A8T5LDC0-F1
#
_entry.id   AF-A0A8T5LDC0-F1
#
_cell.length_a   1.000
_cell.length_b   1.000
_cell.length_c   1.000
_cell.angle_alpha   90.00
_cell.angle_beta   90.00
_cell.angle_gamma   90.00
#
_symmetry.space_group_name_H-M   'P 1'
#
loop_
_entity.id
_entity.type
_entity.pdbx_description
1 polymer ?
#
loop_
_entity_poly.entity_id
_entity_poly.type
_entity_poly.pdbx_seq_one_letter_code
_entity_poly.pdbx_strand_id
1 'polypeptide(L)'
;ISGTPKYTEKIFHEKLKKGDPYHGPFYPKTPEGVMKRIIRGMLPYKKPLGKKALKRVRVYREMPEEFKDRELKDFGAENKLRCKYITLSKLCERMGGK
;
A
#
# COMPACT_ATOMS: atom_id res chain seq x y z
N ILE A 1 -8.95 -4.55 -1.14
CA ILE A 1 -8.61 -4.74 -2.57
C ILE A 1 -9.63 -5.71 -3.15
N SER A 2 -10.35 -5.30 -4.20
CA SER A 2 -11.34 -6.15 -4.87
C SER A 2 -10.68 -7.23 -5.72
N GLY A 3 -11.34 -8.38 -5.85
CA GLY A 3 -10.88 -9.51 -6.65
C GLY A 3 -10.82 -10.80 -5.85
N THR A 4 -10.65 -11.93 -6.55
CA THR A 4 -10.41 -13.21 -5.88
C THR A 4 -9.05 -13.19 -5.18
N PRO A 5 -8.96 -13.63 -3.91
CA PRO A 5 -7.71 -13.60 -3.15
C PRO A 5 -6.52 -14.22 -3.89
N LYS A 6 -6.72 -15.39 -4.52
CA LYS A 6 -5.70 -16.10 -5.30
C LYS A 6 -5.14 -15.26 -6.46
N TYR A 7 -6.01 -14.55 -7.18
CA TYR A 7 -5.60 -13.72 -8.30
C TYR A 7 -4.83 -12.49 -7.84
N THR A 8 -5.30 -11.83 -6.78
CA THR A 8 -4.60 -10.70 -6.17
C THR A 8 -3.21 -11.13 -5.68
N GLU A 9 -3.09 -12.25 -4.97
CA GLU A 9 -1.80 -12.78 -4.51
C GLU A 9 -0.82 -13.03 -5.67
N LYS A 10 -1.30 -13.64 -6.75
CA LYS A 10 -0.49 -13.89 -7.95
C LYS A 10 0.11 -12.61 -8.51
N ILE A 11 -0.68 -11.55 -8.67
CA ILE A 11 -0.21 -10.24 -9.17
C ILE A 11 0.90 -9.67 -8.28
N PHE A 12 0.73 -9.74 -6.96
CA PHE A 12 1.72 -9.20 -6.03
C PHE A 12 2.99 -10.06 -5.96
N HIS A 13 2.85 -11.39 -6.08
CA HIS A 13 4.00 -12.29 -6.22
C HIS A 13 4.80 -12.01 -7.50
N GLU A 14 4.13 -11.78 -8.63
CA GLU A 14 4.80 -11.39 -9.88
C GLU A 14 5.55 -10.07 -9.74
N LYS A 15 4.99 -9.09 -9.01
CA LYS A 15 5.68 -7.81 -8.72
C LYS A 15 6.91 -7.99 -7.84
N LEU A 16 6.89 -8.92 -6.88
CA LEU A 16 8.04 -9.24 -6.03
C LEU A 16 9.13 -9.98 -6.79
N LYS A 17 8.77 -10.89 -7.70
CA LYS A 17 9.71 -11.67 -8.50
C LYS A 17 10.44 -10.84 -9.57
N LYS A 18 9.91 -9.66 -9.92
CA LYS A 18 10.52 -8.77 -10.90
C LYS A 18 11.72 -8.05 -10.30
N GLY A 19 12.88 -8.19 -10.95
CA GLY A 19 14.05 -7.38 -10.69
C GLY A 19 15.30 -8.18 -10.42
N ASP A 20 16.40 -7.46 -10.36
CA ASP A 20 17.69 -7.96 -9.89
C ASP A 20 17.80 -7.70 -8.37
N PRO A 21 18.35 -8.64 -7.58
CA PRO A 21 18.54 -8.43 -6.14
C PRO A 21 19.38 -7.20 -5.78
N TYR A 22 20.27 -6.74 -6.67
CA TYR A 22 21.16 -5.61 -6.44
C TYR A 22 20.63 -4.30 -7.07
N HIS A 23 20.00 -4.37 -8.24
CA HIS A 23 19.57 -3.19 -9.02
C HIS A 23 18.06 -2.89 -8.94
N GLY A 24 17.27 -3.83 -8.41
CA GLY A 24 15.84 -3.70 -8.21
C GLY A 24 15.00 -4.03 -9.45
N PRO A 25 13.67 -3.82 -9.41
CA PRO A 25 12.92 -3.05 -8.41
C PRO A 25 12.64 -3.75 -7.08
N PHE A 26 12.93 -3.07 -5.97
CA PHE A 26 12.53 -3.50 -4.63
C PHE A 26 11.05 -3.19 -4.39
N TYR A 27 10.24 -4.24 -4.25
CA TYR A 27 8.84 -4.13 -3.86
C TYR A 27 8.68 -4.43 -2.36
N PRO A 28 8.08 -3.53 -1.57
CA PRO A 28 7.93 -3.73 -0.13
C PRO A 28 6.93 -4.84 0.18
N LYS A 29 7.17 -5.57 1.27
CA LYS A 29 6.26 -6.61 1.78
C LYS A 29 5.36 -6.13 2.91
N THR A 30 5.66 -4.98 3.52
CA THR A 30 4.88 -4.42 4.63
C THR A 30 3.62 -3.69 4.11
N PRO A 31 2.48 -3.75 4.82
CA PRO A 31 1.26 -3.05 4.43
C PRO A 31 1.46 -1.54 4.22
N GLU A 32 2.17 -0.88 5.13
CA GLU A 32 2.49 0.56 5.03
C GLU A 32 3.34 0.86 3.81
N GLY A 33 4.35 0.03 3.55
CA GLY A 33 5.25 0.18 2.41
C GLY A 33 4.51 -0.01 1.08
N VAL A 34 3.63 -1.01 1.01
CA VAL A 34 2.78 -1.27 -0.15
C VAL A 34 1.85 -0.09 -0.40
N MET A 35 1.17 0.41 0.64
CA MET A 35 0.28 1.57 0.51
C MET A 35 1.04 2.82 0.06
N LYS A 36 2.21 3.09 0.66
CA LYS A 36 3.08 4.19 0.24
C LYS A 36 3.60 4.04 -1.20
N ARG A 37 3.86 2.80 -1.65
CA ARG A 37 4.24 2.48 -3.03
C ARG A 37 3.10 2.77 -4.01
N ILE A 38 1.85 2.47 -3.62
CA ILE A 38 0.65 2.78 -4.41
C ILE A 38 0.48 4.30 -4.52
N ILE A 39 0.51 5.04 -3.41
CA ILE A 39 0.41 6.51 -3.40
C ILE A 39 1.51 7.14 -4.25
N ARG A 40 2.75 6.64 -4.13
CA ARG A 40 3.88 7.10 -4.97
C ARG A 40 3.62 6.88 -6.46
N GLY A 41 2.91 5.81 -6.84
CA GLY A 41 2.55 5.53 -8.23
C GLY A 41 1.51 6.49 -8.81
N MET A 42 0.69 7.11 -7.96
CA MET A 42 -0.30 8.12 -8.34
C MET A 42 0.29 9.54 -8.47
N LEU A 43 1.52 9.75 -8.00
CA LEU A 43 2.18 11.06 -7.99
C LEU A 43 3.36 11.10 -8.98
N PRO A 44 3.69 12.27 -9.55
CA PRO A 44 4.91 12.45 -10.35
C PRO A 44 6.15 12.50 -9.44
N TYR A 45 6.48 11.39 -8.77
CA TYR A 45 7.50 11.32 -7.72
C TYR A 45 8.93 11.62 -8.18
N LYS A 46 9.20 11.54 -9.49
CA LYS A 46 10.49 11.92 -10.09
C LYS A 46 10.67 13.45 -10.17
N LYS A 47 9.58 14.23 -10.17
CA LYS A 47 9.62 15.69 -10.17
C LYS A 47 9.75 16.23 -8.73
N PRO A 48 10.36 17.41 -8.53
CA PRO A 48 10.54 17.98 -7.19
C PRO A 48 9.22 18.19 -6.45
N LEU A 49 8.16 18.61 -7.16
CA LEU A 49 6.83 18.77 -6.60
C LEU A 49 6.24 17.46 -6.06
N GLY A 50 6.30 16.38 -6.85
CA GLY A 50 5.81 15.07 -6.42
C GLY A 50 6.63 14.49 -5.27
N LYS A 51 7.95 14.72 -5.26
CA LYS A 51 8.82 14.33 -4.14
C LYS A 51 8.45 15.07 -2.85
N LYS A 52 8.16 16.38 -2.92
CA LYS A 52 7.67 17.17 -1.78
C LYS A 52 6.31 16.68 -1.29
N ALA A 53 5.38 16.39 -2.19
CA ALA A 53 4.06 15.86 -1.84
C ALA A 53 4.16 14.49 -1.14
N LEU A 54 4.95 13.57 -1.69
CA LEU A 54 5.13 12.24 -1.11
C LEU A 54 5.77 12.29 0.28
N LYS A 55 6.67 13.25 0.53
CA LYS A 55 7.28 13.46 1.86
C LYS A 55 6.27 13.88 2.94
N ARG A 56 5.18 14.55 2.56
CA ARG A 56 4.12 14.98 3.50
C ARG A 56 3.22 13.82 3.93
N VAL A 57 3.16 12.76 3.13
CA VAL A 57 2.30 11.59 3.42
C VAL A 57 3.05 10.61 4.31
N ARG A 58 2.51 10.39 5.51
CA ARG A 58 2.92 9.32 6.43
C ARG A 58 1.80 8.27 6.48
N VAL A 59 2.18 7.00 6.44
CA VAL A 59 1.25 5.87 6.47
C VAL A 59 1.64 5.02 7.66
N TYR A 60 0.67 4.68 8.49
CA TYR A 60 0.83 3.87 9.68
C TYR A 60 -0.12 2.67 9.59
N ARG A 61 0.30 1.51 10.09
CA ARG A 61 -0.53 0.30 10.17
C ARG A 61 -1.58 0.43 11.27
N GLU A 62 -1.15 0.99 12.39
CA GLU A 62 -1.97 1.22 13.58
C GLU A 62 -1.96 2.70 13.91
N MET A 63 -2.93 3.14 14.71
CA MET A 63 -3.07 4.54 15.08
C MET A 63 -2.03 4.90 16.14
N PRO A 64 -1.07 5.80 15.86
CA PRO A 64 -0.10 6.21 16.86
C PRO A 64 -0.81 6.97 17.99
N GLU A 65 -0.28 6.88 19.21
CA GLU A 65 -0.90 7.47 20.39
C GLU A 65 -1.07 8.99 20.28
N GLU A 66 -0.12 9.66 19.63
CA GLU A 66 -0.13 11.10 19.33
C GLU A 66 -1.34 11.57 18.49
N PHE A 67 -2.03 10.64 17.83
CA PHE A 67 -3.16 10.95 16.96
C PHE A 67 -4.49 10.41 17.48
N LYS A 68 -4.52 9.66 18.60
CA LYS A 68 -5.74 9.06 19.17
C LYS A 68 -6.84 10.10 19.42
N ASP A 69 -6.47 11.31 19.85
CA ASP A 69 -7.40 12.37 20.21
C ASP A 69 -7.72 13.35 19.06
N ARG A 70 -7.24 13.09 17.84
CA ARG A 70 -7.53 13.95 16.69
C ARG A 70 -8.75 13.48 15.92
N GLU A 71 -9.54 14.44 15.44
CA GLU A 71 -10.64 14.17 14.51
C GLU A 71 -10.13 13.54 13.21
N LEU A 72 -10.59 12.32 12.94
CA LEU A 72 -10.34 11.63 11.69
C LEU A 72 -11.32 12.13 10.63
N LYS A 73 -10.78 12.55 9.48
CA LYS A 73 -11.59 12.87 8.31
C LYS A 73 -11.75 11.62 7.46
N ASP A 74 -12.98 11.13 7.35
CA ASP A 74 -13.34 10.10 6.39
C ASP A 74 -13.52 10.71 4.99
N PHE A 75 -12.87 10.12 4.00
CA PHE A 75 -12.93 10.58 2.61
C PHE A 75 -14.13 10.01 1.82
N GLY A 76 -15.14 9.46 2.50
CA GLY A 76 -16.41 9.04 1.89
C GLY A 76 -16.31 7.89 0.87
N ALA A 77 -15.19 7.16 0.83
CA ALA A 77 -15.02 6.01 -0.05
C ALA A 77 -15.76 4.78 0.53
N GLU A 78 -17.09 4.80 0.43
CA GLU A 78 -17.92 3.66 0.85
C GLU A 78 -17.66 2.45 -0.04
N ASN A 79 -17.36 1.29 0.56
CA ASN A 79 -17.23 0.02 -0.14
C ASN A 79 -18.61 -0.53 -0.53
N LYS A 80 -19.21 0.02 -1.59
CA LYS A 80 -20.51 -0.45 -2.14
C LYS A 80 -20.40 -1.74 -2.96
N LEU A 81 -19.21 -2.35 -3.03
CA LEU A 81 -18.93 -3.47 -3.92
C LEU A 81 -19.35 -4.81 -3.30
N ARG A 82 -20.31 -5.51 -3.93
CA ARG A 82 -20.68 -6.91 -3.61
C ARG A 82 -19.74 -7.93 -4.28
N CYS A 83 -18.45 -7.75 -4.12
CA CYS A 83 -17.45 -8.65 -4.70
C CYS A 83 -16.50 -9.21 -3.65
N LYS A 84 -15.81 -10.31 -3.99
CA LYS A 84 -14.75 -10.85 -3.14
C LYS A 84 -13.67 -9.78 -2.98
N TYR A 85 -13.16 -9.65 -1.77
CA TYR A 85 -12.08 -8.72 -1.45
C TYR A 85 -11.07 -9.36 -0.50
N ILE A 86 -9.87 -8.79 -0.47
CA ILE A 86 -8.83 -9.10 0.51
C ILE A 86 -8.33 -7.80 1.15
N THR A 87 -8.03 -7.87 2.44
CA THR A 87 -7.42 -6.77 3.20
C THR A 87 -5.92 -6.69 2.94
N LEU A 88 -5.36 -5.49 3.01
CA LEU A 88 -3.92 -5.28 2.78
C LEU A 88 -3.06 -6.04 3.80
N SER A 89 -3.46 -6.09 5.08
CA SER A 89 -2.75 -6.86 6.12
C SER A 89 -2.64 -8.34 5.74
N LYS A 90 -3.78 -8.97 5.48
CA LYS A 90 -3.85 -10.40 5.13
C LYS A 90 -3.08 -10.73 3.85
N LEU A 91 -3.10 -9.83 2.86
CA LEU A 91 -2.31 -9.98 1.64
C LEU A 91 -0.80 -9.96 1.94
N CYS A 92 -0.34 -9.01 2.76
CA CYS A 92 1.06 -8.86 3.10
C CYS A 92 1.57 -10.03 3.96
N GLU A 93 0.79 -10.48 4.93
CA GLU A 93 1.09 -11.67 5.74
C GLU A 93 1.33 -12.90 4.85
N ARG A 94 0.45 -13.14 3.86
CA ARG A 94 0.58 -14.24 2.89
C ARG A 94 1.80 -14.10 1.98
N MET A 95 2.28 -12.88 1.77
CA MET A 95 3.52 -12.60 1.01
C MET A 95 4.79 -12.72 1.86
N GLY A 96 4.68 -13.08 3.15
CA GLY A 96 5.80 -13.12 4.09
C GLY A 96 6.25 -11.75 4.57
N GLY A 97 5.37 -10.75 4.49
CA GLY A 97 5.55 -9.44 5.14
C GLY A 97 5.15 -9.53 6.61
N LYS A 98 6.01 -9.01 7.48
CA LYS A 98 5.69 -8.78 8.88
C LYS A 98 5.11 -7.39 9.07
#